data_AF-A0A349M869-F1
#
_entry.id   AF-A0A349M869-F1
#
_cell.length_a   1.000
_cell.length_b   1.000
_cell.length_c   1.000
_cell.angle_alpha   90.00
_cell.angle_beta   90.00
_cell.angle_gamma   90.00
#
_symmetry.space_group_name_H-M   'P 1'
#
loop_
_entity.id
_entity.type
_entity.pdbx_description
1 polymer ?
#
loop_
_entity_poly.entity_id
_entity_poly.type
_entity_poly.pdbx_seq_one_letter_code
_entity_poly.pdbx_strand_id
1 'polypeptide(L)'
;MAGGNTTINGSNCQGSLRKTDPATGTFVWSHCMFAGPVLGAVTAVNGVVVVGEGTYVIVVNASTSATIFRFNDTNSGSTFFASSSISNGMMYLGNADGHLYAFGL
;
A
#
# COMPACT_ATOMS: atom_id res chain seq x y z
N MET A 1 5.37 6.77 -4.72
CA MET A 1 6.47 5.83 -4.39
C MET A 1 6.21 5.18 -3.04
N ALA A 2 6.70 3.97 -2.82
CA ALA A 2 6.62 3.31 -1.53
C ALA A 2 7.96 2.67 -1.14
N GLY A 3 8.11 2.29 0.13
CA GLY A 3 9.32 1.64 0.61
C GLY A 3 9.22 1.18 2.06
N GLY A 4 10.37 0.77 2.61
CA GLY A 4 10.52 0.31 3.99
C GLY A 4 10.81 1.43 4.99
N ASN A 5 11.65 1.12 5.98
CA ASN A 5 11.90 1.94 7.16
C ASN A 5 12.27 3.39 6.81
N THR A 6 11.56 4.34 7.43
CA THR A 6 11.79 5.77 7.24
C THR A 6 11.20 6.57 8.40
N THR A 7 11.49 7.87 8.45
CA THR A 7 10.88 8.79 9.41
C THR A 7 9.92 9.72 8.68
N ILE A 8 8.68 9.84 9.15
CA ILE A 8 7.68 10.78 8.65
C ILE A 8 7.16 11.58 9.84
N ASN A 9 7.33 12.91 9.82
CA ASN A 9 6.89 13.82 10.90
C ASN A 9 7.32 13.36 12.31
N GLY A 10 8.57 12.91 12.44
CA GLY A 10 9.13 12.40 13.71
C GLY A 10 8.71 10.98 14.10
N SER A 11 7.79 10.35 13.36
CA SER A 11 7.39 8.95 13.59
C SER A 11 8.28 8.00 12.82
N ASN A 12 8.76 6.94 13.49
CA ASN A 12 9.47 5.84 12.83
C ASN A 12 8.44 4.91 12.18
N CYS A 13 8.48 4.83 10.86
CA CYS A 13 7.59 4.02 10.05
C CYS A 13 8.36 2.78 9.57
N GLN A 14 7.76 1.60 9.68
CA GLN A 14 8.30 0.36 9.09
C GLN A 14 8.16 0.35 7.57
N GLY A 15 7.16 1.06 7.05
CA GLY A 15 6.97 1.30 5.63
C GLY A 15 6.52 2.72 5.36
N SER A 16 6.51 3.11 4.09
CA SER A 16 5.95 4.40 3.67
C SER A 16 5.30 4.33 2.31
N LEU A 17 4.31 5.20 2.11
CA LEU A 17 3.75 5.53 0.81
C LEU A 17 3.77 7.05 0.69
N ARG A 18 4.32 7.59 -0.40
CA ARG A 18 4.45 9.02 -0.64
C ARG A 18 4.00 9.38 -2.04
N LYS A 19 3.29 10.49 -2.17
CA LYS A 19 3.06 11.16 -3.45
C LYS A 19 4.06 12.28 -3.61
N THR A 20 4.75 12.28 -4.75
CA THR A 20 5.73 13.31 -5.13
C THR A 20 5.15 14.17 -6.23
N ASP A 21 5.42 15.46 -6.20
CA ASP A 21 5.28 16.31 -7.37
C ASP A 21 6.42 15.96 -8.35
N PRO A 22 6.11 15.50 -9.58
CA PRO A 22 7.14 15.09 -10.53
C PRO A 22 8.01 16.26 -11.02
N ALA A 23 7.54 17.50 -10.97
CA ALA A 23 8.31 18.67 -11.42
C ALA A 23 9.34 19.11 -10.38
N THR A 24 9.01 18.98 -9.09
CA THR A 24 9.83 19.52 -8.00
C THR A 24 10.48 18.46 -7.12
N GLY A 25 10.02 17.20 -7.21
CA GLY A 25 10.44 16.11 -6.32
C GLY A 25 9.92 16.24 -4.89
N THR A 26 9.13 17.27 -4.57
CA THR A 26 8.62 17.50 -3.21
C THR A 26 7.49 16.52 -2.87
N PHE A 27 7.36 16.18 -1.59
CA PHE A 27 6.26 15.33 -1.14
C PHE A 27 4.96 16.14 -1.03
N VAL A 28 3.96 15.79 -1.83
CA VAL A 28 2.60 16.32 -1.74
C VAL A 28 1.92 15.79 -0.48
N TRP A 29 2.09 14.49 -0.22
CA TRP A 29 1.69 13.86 1.04
C TRP A 29 2.58 12.66 1.33
N SER A 30 2.61 12.27 2.61
CA SER A 30 3.31 11.09 3.11
C SER A 30 2.40 10.30 4.05
N HIS A 31 2.37 8.99 3.88
CA HIS A 31 1.60 8.04 4.68
C HIS A 31 2.58 7.09 5.38
N CYS A 32 2.55 7.11 6.71
CA CYS A 32 3.40 6.28 7.57
C CYS A 32 2.74 4.92 7.81
N MET A 33 3.49 3.84 7.61
CA MET A 33 3.03 2.47 7.79
C MET A 33 3.80 1.79 8.94
N PHE A 34 3.08 1.04 9.75
CA PHE A 34 3.57 0.51 11.04
C PHE A 34 3.58 -1.02 11.09
N ALA A 35 2.82 -1.71 10.24
CA ALA A 35 2.72 -3.16 10.23
C ALA A 35 3.81 -3.84 9.39
N GLY A 36 4.55 -3.09 8.57
CA GLY A 36 5.68 -3.63 7.83
C GLY A 36 6.13 -2.74 6.66
N PRO A 37 7.20 -3.14 5.96
CA PRO A 37 7.64 -2.45 4.76
C PRO A 37 6.66 -2.67 3.60
N VAL A 38 6.64 -1.72 2.66
CA VAL A 38 6.00 -1.90 1.35
C VAL A 38 7.06 -2.37 0.37
N LEU A 39 7.03 -3.66 0.03
CA LEU A 39 8.00 -4.29 -0.89
C LEU A 39 7.44 -4.44 -2.31
N GLY A 40 6.13 -4.64 -2.43
CA GLY A 40 5.46 -4.76 -3.72
C GLY A 40 5.38 -3.44 -4.47
N ALA A 41 5.19 -3.52 -5.79
CA ALA A 41 4.99 -2.32 -6.60
C ALA A 41 3.63 -1.66 -6.29
N VAL A 42 3.64 -0.32 -6.26
CA VAL A 42 2.46 0.51 -6.00
C VAL A 42 1.51 0.47 -7.21
N THR A 43 0.26 0.10 -6.98
CA THR A 43 -0.78 0.17 -8.02
C THR A 43 -1.65 1.40 -7.78
N ALA A 44 -1.84 2.22 -8.80
CA ALA A 44 -2.67 3.43 -8.70
C ALA A 44 -3.64 3.50 -9.89
N VAL A 45 -4.93 3.67 -9.61
CA VAL A 45 -5.97 3.79 -10.65
C VAL A 45 -7.15 4.60 -10.09
N ASN A 46 -7.77 5.43 -10.93
CA ASN A 46 -9.03 6.13 -10.61
C ASN A 46 -9.09 6.79 -9.20
N GLY A 47 -7.99 7.40 -8.75
CA GLY A 47 -7.93 8.11 -7.47
C GLY A 47 -7.69 7.23 -6.24
N VAL A 48 -7.44 5.93 -6.41
CA VAL A 48 -7.00 5.03 -5.34
C VAL A 48 -5.57 4.57 -5.57
N VAL A 49 -4.88 4.29 -4.46
CA VAL A 49 -3.56 3.66 -4.45
C VAL A 49 -3.61 2.43 -3.55
N VAL A 50 -3.12 1.31 -4.07
CA VAL A 50 -3.15 0.00 -3.43
C VAL A 50 -1.73 -0.47 -3.19
N VAL A 51 -1.47 -0.95 -1.97
CA VAL A 51 -0.20 -1.58 -1.60
C VAL A 51 -0.40 -2.69 -0.57
N GLY A 52 0.55 -3.63 -0.54
CA GLY A 52 0.72 -4.56 0.57
C GLY A 52 1.66 -3.99 1.64
N GLU A 53 1.29 -4.10 2.90
CA GLU A 53 2.04 -3.68 4.10
C GLU A 53 2.14 -4.88 5.06
N GLY A 54 3.21 -5.68 4.96
CA GLY A 54 3.30 -6.90 5.76
C GLY A 54 2.12 -7.84 5.47
N THR A 55 1.30 -8.17 6.48
CA THR A 55 0.08 -9.00 6.33
C THR A 55 -1.16 -8.20 5.94
N TYR A 56 -1.01 -6.91 5.64
CA TYR A 56 -2.13 -6.03 5.29
C TYR A 56 -2.18 -5.71 3.80
N VAL A 57 -3.40 -5.56 3.30
CA VAL A 57 -3.69 -4.82 2.06
C VAL A 57 -4.26 -3.47 2.46
N ILE A 58 -3.65 -2.39 1.97
CA ILE A 58 -4.07 -1.02 2.23
C ILE A 58 -4.49 -0.36 0.93
N VAL A 59 -5.65 0.29 0.95
CA VAL A 59 -6.09 1.20 -0.12
C VAL A 59 -6.19 2.60 0.45
N VAL A 60 -5.54 3.55 -0.21
CA VAL A 60 -5.56 4.96 0.17
C VAL A 60 -6.15 5.83 -0.93
N ASN A 61 -6.76 6.94 -0.55
CA ASN A 61 -7.13 8.01 -1.46
C ASN A 61 -5.87 8.71 -1.98
N ALA A 62 -5.70 8.73 -3.31
CA ALA A 62 -4.51 9.26 -3.99
C ALA A 62 -4.33 10.79 -3.83
N SER A 63 -5.39 11.50 -3.47
CA SER A 63 -5.37 12.97 -3.30
C SER A 63 -5.07 13.38 -1.87
N THR A 64 -5.53 12.62 -0.87
CA THR A 64 -5.49 13.04 0.55
C THR A 64 -4.63 12.17 1.47
N SER A 65 -4.13 11.02 0.99
CA SER A 65 -3.46 9.98 1.81
C SER A 65 -4.35 9.25 2.83
N ALA A 66 -5.65 9.53 2.85
CA ALA A 66 -6.57 8.85 3.77
C ALA A 66 -6.71 7.36 3.41
N THR A 67 -6.57 6.47 4.39
CA THR A 67 -6.89 5.05 4.20
C THR A 67 -8.39 4.88 4.06
N ILE A 68 -8.82 4.31 2.94
CA ILE A 68 -10.24 4.06 2.63
C ILE A 68 -10.63 2.60 2.79
N PHE A 69 -9.65 1.68 2.70
CA PHE A 69 -9.85 0.27 2.97
C PHE A 69 -8.59 -0.35 3.57
N ARG A 70 -8.80 -1.30 4.49
CA ARG A 70 -7.73 -2.07 5.12
C ARG A 70 -8.21 -3.49 5.37
N PHE A 71 -7.48 -4.45 4.86
CA PHE A 71 -7.67 -5.87 5.13
C PHE A 71 -6.41 -6.43 5.81
N ASN A 72 -6.59 -7.35 6.74
CA ASN A 72 -5.50 -8.06 7.40
C ASN A 72 -5.73 -9.56 7.26
N ASP A 73 -4.75 -10.28 6.73
CA ASP A 73 -4.72 -11.73 6.80
C ASP A 73 -3.98 -12.13 8.09
N THR A 74 -4.64 -12.87 8.97
CA THR A 74 -4.07 -13.28 10.26
C THR A 74 -3.38 -14.65 10.20
N ASN A 75 -3.36 -15.29 9.03
CA ASN A 75 -2.67 -16.57 8.85
C ASN A 75 -1.15 -16.40 8.96
N SER A 76 -0.47 -17.45 9.42
CA SER A 76 0.99 -17.47 9.50
C SER A 76 1.60 -17.45 8.09
N GLY A 77 2.52 -16.51 7.84
CA GLY A 77 3.19 -16.37 6.54
C GLY A 77 2.40 -15.61 5.47
N SER A 78 1.28 -14.99 5.82
CA SER A 78 0.33 -14.33 4.91
C SER A 78 0.76 -12.95 4.38
N THR A 79 2.06 -12.69 4.22
CA THR A 79 2.54 -11.36 3.85
C THR A 79 2.27 -11.01 2.38
N PHE A 80 1.76 -9.81 2.13
CA PHE A 80 1.49 -9.23 0.82
C PHE A 80 2.72 -8.46 0.31
N PHE A 81 3.60 -9.15 -0.43
CA PHE A 81 4.78 -8.53 -1.07
C PHE A 81 4.67 -8.43 -2.59
N ALA A 82 3.58 -8.91 -3.19
CA ALA A 82 3.32 -8.79 -4.60
C ALA A 82 2.67 -7.44 -4.95
N SER A 83 2.77 -7.04 -6.22
CA SER A 83 1.98 -5.93 -6.75
C SER A 83 0.52 -6.34 -6.94
N SER A 84 -0.40 -5.38 -6.87
CA SER A 84 -1.82 -5.63 -7.13
C SER A 84 -2.16 -5.42 -8.61
N SER A 85 -3.14 -6.18 -9.10
CA SER A 85 -3.75 -5.96 -10.42
C SER A 85 -5.19 -5.51 -10.25
N ILE A 86 -5.61 -4.50 -11.02
CA ILE A 86 -6.98 -4.00 -10.98
C ILE A 86 -7.58 -4.10 -12.37
N SER A 87 -8.74 -4.76 -12.47
CA SER A 87 -9.48 -4.91 -13.72
C SER A 87 -10.97 -4.98 -13.43
N ASN A 88 -11.78 -4.30 -14.24
CA ASN A 88 -13.25 -4.32 -14.15
C ASN A 88 -13.80 -4.09 -12.72
N GLY A 89 -13.22 -3.13 -11.99
CA GLY A 89 -13.64 -2.80 -10.62
C GLY A 89 -13.26 -3.83 -9.56
N MET A 90 -12.37 -4.78 -9.88
CA MET A 90 -11.88 -5.78 -8.94
C MET A 90 -10.38 -5.65 -8.77
N MET A 91 -9.94 -5.70 -7.52
CA MET A 91 -8.54 -5.64 -7.10
C MET A 91 -8.07 -7.03 -6.67
N TYR A 92 -6.93 -7.48 -7.22
CA TYR A 92 -6.35 -8.80 -6.98
C TYR A 92 -4.97 -8.71 -6.36
N LEU A 93 -4.73 -9.45 -5.27
CA LEU A 93 -3.41 -9.55 -4.62
C LEU A 93 -3.15 -10.96 -4.12
N GLY A 94 -1.98 -11.49 -4.47
CA GLY A 94 -1.45 -12.70 -3.86
C GLY A 94 -0.66 -12.37 -2.60
N ASN A 95 -0.65 -13.29 -1.63
CA ASN A 95 0.23 -13.23 -0.47
C ASN A 95 1.23 -14.42 -0.49
N ALA A 96 2.11 -14.46 0.51
CA ALA A 96 3.17 -15.45 0.59
C ALA A 96 2.73 -16.83 1.13
N ASP A 97 1.52 -16.96 1.69
CA ASP A 97 0.98 -18.26 2.13
C ASP A 97 0.19 -18.99 1.02
N GLY A 98 0.19 -18.45 -0.19
CA GLY A 98 -0.35 -19.09 -1.39
C GLY A 98 -1.79 -18.72 -1.72
N HIS A 99 -2.39 -17.75 -1.02
CA HIS A 99 -3.73 -17.28 -1.31
C HIS A 99 -3.73 -16.11 -2.30
N LEU A 100 -4.74 -16.10 -3.18
CA LEU A 100 -5.10 -14.97 -4.04
C LEU A 100 -6.40 -14.36 -3.54
N TYR A 101 -6.36 -13.08 -3.18
CA TYR A 101 -7.51 -12.31 -2.73
C TYR A 101 -8.08 -11.45 -3.86
N ALA A 102 -9.39 -11.25 -3.82
CA ALA A 102 -10.12 -10.36 -4.72
C ALA A 102 -11.06 -9.45 -3.92
N PHE A 103 -11.01 -8.15 -4.17
CA PHE A 103 -11.82 -7.13 -3.49
C PHE A 103 -12.49 -6.21 -4.50
N GLY A 104 -13.79 -5.96 -4.33
CA GLY A 104 -14.51 -4.96 -5.13
C GLY A 104 -14.08 -3.53 -4.77
N LEU A 105 -13.95 -2.69 -5.78
CA LEU A 105 -13.64 -1.25 -5.66
C LEU A 105 -14.89 -0.38 -5.70
#